data_AF-A0A4R6WUP8-F1
#
_entry.id   AF-A0A4R6WUP8-F1
#
_cell.length_a   1.000
_cell.length_b   1.000
_cell.length_c   1.000
_cell.angle_alpha   90.00
_cell.angle_beta   90.00
_cell.angle_gamma   90.00
#
_symmetry.space_group_name_H-M   'P 1'
#
loop_
_entity.id
_entity.type
_entity.pdbx_description
1 polymer ?
#
loop_
_entity_poly.entity_id
_entity_poly.type
_entity_poly.pdbx_seq_one_letter_code
_entity_poly.pdbx_strand_id
1 'polypeptide(L)'
;MNDSQVEDASRSEAAPLMAAPDDALTLNLSDLLPDANGEIVILNEGDDPGLNIVTELRLLESGIAESHITDGGIDVKGLQYWVFEDGTKLYYSPGLSISVDHATV
;
A
#
# COMPACT_ATOMS: atom_id res chain seq x y z
N MET A 1 12.90 -16.47 -53.79
CA MET A 1 11.56 -16.86 -53.32
C MET A 1 11.74 -17.27 -51.87
N ASN A 2 11.60 -16.42 -50.86
CA ASN A 2 10.44 -15.65 -50.39
C ASN A 2 9.22 -16.52 -50.08
N ASP A 3 9.00 -16.77 -48.79
CA ASP A 3 7.74 -16.72 -48.02
C ASP A 3 8.18 -16.76 -46.53
N SER A 4 8.14 -15.69 -45.74
CA SER A 4 7.02 -14.87 -45.24
C SER A 4 6.09 -15.60 -44.27
N GLN A 5 6.10 -15.10 -43.02
CA GLN A 5 4.97 -15.01 -42.06
C GLN A 5 4.43 -16.35 -41.49
N VAL A 6 4.06 -16.53 -40.22
CA VAL A 6 3.53 -15.74 -39.07
C VAL A 6 3.89 -16.58 -37.80
N GLU A 7 3.92 -16.15 -36.54
CA GLU A 7 2.96 -15.41 -35.70
C GLU A 7 3.78 -14.77 -34.56
N ASP A 8 3.82 -13.44 -34.47
CA ASP A 8 3.07 -12.69 -33.45
C ASP A 8 2.58 -13.54 -32.27
N ALA A 9 3.45 -13.73 -31.29
CA ALA A 9 2.99 -13.72 -29.91
C ALA A 9 3.61 -12.48 -29.29
N SER A 10 2.94 -11.34 -29.52
CA SER A 10 2.89 -10.23 -28.58
C SER A 10 2.55 -10.79 -27.20
N ARG A 11 3.55 -11.36 -26.52
CA ARG A 11 3.46 -11.65 -25.10
C ARG A 11 3.57 -10.27 -24.49
N SER A 12 2.42 -9.62 -24.32
CA SER A 12 2.30 -8.51 -23.38
C SER A 12 3.00 -8.97 -22.12
N GLU A 13 4.21 -8.44 -21.92
CA GLU A 13 4.83 -8.33 -20.62
C GLU A 13 3.95 -7.32 -19.88
N ALA A 14 2.73 -7.75 -19.55
CA ALA A 14 2.00 -7.22 -18.43
C ALA A 14 3.01 -7.33 -17.29
N ALA A 15 3.39 -6.16 -16.78
CA ALA A 15 4.27 -6.01 -15.63
C ALA A 15 3.92 -7.09 -14.60
N PRO A 16 4.89 -7.60 -13.82
CA PRO A 16 4.54 -8.45 -12.70
C PRO A 16 3.58 -7.63 -11.85
N LEU A 17 2.27 -7.90 -11.94
CA LEU A 17 1.36 -7.53 -10.90
C LEU A 17 1.97 -8.25 -9.71
N MET A 18 2.51 -7.47 -8.78
CA MET A 18 2.82 -7.93 -7.44
C MET A 18 1.58 -8.73 -7.02
N ALA A 19 1.67 -10.05 -7.12
CA ALA A 19 0.66 -10.91 -6.58
C ALA A 19 0.76 -10.65 -5.09
N ALA A 20 -0.15 -9.82 -4.57
CA ALA A 20 -0.36 -9.75 -3.14
C ALA A 20 -0.49 -11.21 -2.66
N PRO A 21 0.19 -11.60 -1.56
CA PRO A 21 0.13 -12.98 -1.10
C PRO A 21 -1.33 -13.43 -1.04
N ASP A 22 -1.65 -14.68 -1.39
CA ASP A 22 -3.03 -15.17 -1.55
C ASP A 22 -3.95 -14.96 -0.31
N ASP A 23 -3.38 -14.57 0.84
CA ASP A 23 -4.08 -14.25 2.09
C ASP A 23 -3.99 -12.75 2.49
N ALA A 24 -3.51 -11.89 1.59
CA ALA A 24 -3.38 -10.46 1.86
C ALA A 24 -4.75 -9.79 1.92
N LEU A 25 -5.05 -9.17 3.07
CA LEU A 25 -6.24 -8.35 3.21
C LEU A 25 -6.09 -7.12 2.32
N THR A 26 -6.99 -6.96 1.36
CA THR A 26 -7.01 -5.77 0.49
C THR A 26 -7.99 -4.76 1.06
N LEU A 27 -7.51 -3.56 1.41
CA LEU A 27 -8.30 -2.44 1.90
C LEU A 27 -8.12 -1.24 0.98
N ASN A 28 -9.20 -0.52 0.72
CA ASN A 28 -9.11 0.76 0.03
C ASN A 28 -8.68 1.82 1.05
N LEU A 29 -7.74 2.70 0.69
CA LEU A 29 -7.33 3.80 1.56
C LEU A 29 -8.52 4.70 1.94
N SER A 30 -9.48 4.89 1.04
CA SER A 30 -10.70 5.66 1.30
C SER A 30 -11.69 5.01 2.27
N ASP A 31 -11.56 3.70 2.52
CA ASP A 31 -12.37 2.98 3.51
C ASP A 31 -11.79 3.14 4.92
N LEU A 32 -10.50 3.47 5.01
CA LEU A 32 -9.83 3.76 6.27
C LEU A 32 -10.23 5.15 6.73
N LEU A 33 -10.71 5.23 7.98
CA LEU A 33 -11.08 6.49 8.60
C LEU A 33 -9.85 7.13 9.25
N PRO A 34 -9.38 8.27 8.75
CA PRO A 34 -8.33 9.02 9.43
C PRO A 34 -8.86 9.67 10.71
N ASP A 35 -7.95 9.97 11.62
CA ASP A 35 -8.23 10.79 12.79
C ASP A 35 -8.34 12.29 12.44
N ALA A 36 -8.46 13.14 13.46
CA ALA A 36 -8.61 14.58 13.29
C ALA A 36 -7.41 15.27 12.59
N ASN A 37 -6.23 14.64 12.58
CA ASN A 37 -5.03 15.13 11.91
C ASN A 37 -4.82 14.51 10.51
N GLY A 38 -5.71 13.62 10.06
CA GLY A 38 -5.50 12.90 8.79
C GLY A 38 -4.65 11.64 8.95
N GLU A 39 -4.48 11.14 10.18
CA GLU A 39 -3.59 10.02 10.49
C GLU A 39 -4.38 8.73 10.63
N ILE A 40 -3.87 7.64 10.06
CA ILE A 40 -4.43 6.30 10.09
C ILE A 40 -3.38 5.41 10.72
N VAL A 41 -3.74 4.61 11.71
CA VAL A 41 -2.82 3.66 12.36
C VAL A 41 -3.32 2.25 12.15
N ILE A 42 -2.47 1.40 11.56
CA ILE A 42 -2.72 -0.01 11.34
C ILE A 42 -1.81 -0.81 12.24
N LEU A 43 -2.40 -1.37 13.29
CA LEU A 43 -1.72 -2.31 14.17
C LEU A 43 -2.13 -3.72 13.76
N ASN A 44 -1.13 -4.55 13.54
CA ASN A 44 -1.33 -5.98 13.31
C ASN A 44 -1.07 -6.73 14.61
N GLU A 45 -2.09 -7.38 15.16
CA GLU A 45 -2.00 -8.25 16.34
C GLU A 45 -1.92 -9.75 15.96
N GLY A 46 -1.98 -10.07 14.67
CA GLY A 46 -1.95 -11.44 14.14
C GLY A 46 -0.57 -11.89 13.64
N ASP A 47 -0.46 -13.18 13.30
CA ASP A 47 0.83 -13.81 12.98
C ASP A 47 1.42 -13.36 11.64
N ASP A 48 0.59 -13.14 10.59
CA ASP A 48 1.10 -12.65 9.29
C ASP A 48 -0.01 -12.25 8.26
N PRO A 49 -0.99 -11.36 8.55
CA PRO A 49 -1.83 -10.85 7.48
C PRO A 49 -1.00 -9.91 6.60
N GLY A 50 -0.73 -10.29 5.36
CA GLY A 50 -0.33 -9.33 4.33
C GLY A 50 -1.42 -8.27 4.20
N LEU A 51 -1.06 -7.01 3.98
CA LEU A 51 -2.03 -5.94 3.74
C LEU A 51 -1.76 -5.30 2.39
N ASN A 52 -2.79 -5.19 1.58
CA ASN A 52 -2.72 -4.44 0.33
C ASN A 52 -3.60 -3.19 0.43
N ILE A 53 -2.99 -2.02 0.34
CA ILE A 53 -3.69 -0.75 0.32
C ILE A 53 -3.92 -0.35 -1.14
N VAL A 54 -5.17 -0.33 -1.56
CA VAL A 54 -5.56 0.18 -2.88
C VAL A 54 -5.92 1.64 -2.74
N THR A 55 -5.29 2.49 -3.55
CA THR A 55 -5.55 3.93 -3.52
C THR A 55 -5.31 4.55 -4.89
N GLU A 56 -5.96 5.67 -5.16
CA GLU A 56 -5.67 6.52 -6.31
C GLU A 56 -4.65 7.63 -5.96
N LEU A 57 -4.24 7.69 -4.69
CA LEU A 57 -3.29 8.68 -4.20
C LEU A 57 -1.85 8.20 -4.38
N ARG A 58 -0.98 9.11 -4.81
CA ARG A 58 0.45 8.85 -4.87
C ARG A 58 1.05 8.92 -3.48
N LEU A 59 1.95 7.96 -3.21
CA LEU A 59 2.85 8.00 -2.09
C LEU A 59 3.86 9.14 -2.31
N LEU A 60 3.81 10.18 -1.48
CA LEU A 60 4.75 11.29 -1.49
C LEU A 60 6.00 10.98 -0.68
N GLU A 61 5.81 10.39 0.50
CA GLU A 61 6.90 10.14 1.45
C GLU A 61 6.67 8.83 2.20
N SER A 62 7.76 8.16 2.55
CA SER A 62 7.74 6.98 3.41
C SER A 62 8.89 7.04 4.40
N GLY A 63 8.66 6.62 5.64
CA GLY A 63 9.69 6.63 6.65
C GLY A 63 9.35 5.80 7.88
N ILE A 64 10.13 6.02 8.94
CA ILE A 64 9.87 5.47 10.27
C ILE A 64 9.46 6.63 11.16
N ALA A 65 8.34 6.47 11.84
CA ALA A 65 7.76 7.47 12.70
C ALA A 65 8.64 7.66 13.93
N GLU A 66 8.98 8.91 14.20
CA GLU A 66 9.60 9.30 15.45
C GLU A 66 8.59 9.20 16.60
N SER A 67 8.99 9.61 17.80
CA SER A 67 8.08 9.60 18.96
C SER A 67 6.92 10.58 18.72
N HIS A 68 5.74 10.05 18.41
CA HIS A 68 4.53 10.81 18.13
C HIS A 68 3.30 10.06 18.65
N ILE A 69 2.34 10.79 19.22
CA ILE A 69 1.05 10.26 19.66
C ILE A 69 0.00 10.92 18.78
N THR A 70 -0.72 10.11 18.02
CA THR A 70 -1.82 10.52 17.15
C THR A 70 -2.97 11.14 17.97
N ASP A 71 -3.88 11.87 17.33
CA ASP A 71 -5.03 12.45 18.03
C ASP A 71 -5.96 11.34 18.61
N GLY A 72 -5.94 10.17 17.97
CA GLY A 72 -6.55 8.94 18.49
C GLY A 72 -5.91 8.40 19.77
N GLY A 73 -4.81 8.98 20.25
CA GLY A 73 -4.09 8.57 21.46
C GLY A 73 -3.16 7.37 21.28
N ILE A 74 -2.84 7.00 20.03
CA ILE A 74 -1.96 5.87 19.72
C ILE A 74 -0.53 6.36 19.54
N ASP A 75 0.41 5.77 20.29
CA ASP A 75 1.85 5.99 20.11
C ASP A 75 2.32 5.25 18.86
N VAL A 76 2.82 6.01 17.88
CA VAL A 76 3.31 5.48 16.60
C VAL A 76 4.83 5.38 16.55
N LYS A 77 5.53 5.58 17.68
CA LYS A 77 6.98 5.53 17.72
C LYS A 77 7.54 4.21 17.19
N GLY A 78 8.38 4.30 16.17
CA GLY A 78 9.03 3.14 15.55
C GLY A 78 8.14 2.38 14.56
N LEU A 79 6.90 2.83 14.34
CA LEU A 79 6.08 2.35 13.22
C LEU A 79 6.62 2.91 11.90
N GLN A 80 6.36 2.20 10.81
CA GLN A 80 6.59 2.76 9.49
C GLN A 80 5.42 3.67 9.13
N TYR A 81 5.66 4.71 8.33
CA TYR A 81 4.61 5.59 7.85
C TYR A 81 4.73 5.89 6.37
N TRP A 82 3.58 6.17 5.76
CA TRP A 82 3.40 6.63 4.40
C TRP A 82 2.60 7.92 4.39
N VAL A 83 3.06 8.91 3.63
CA VAL A 83 2.37 10.18 3.41
C VAL A 83 1.86 10.19 1.98
N PHE A 84 0.56 10.36 1.82
CA PHE A 84 -0.09 10.44 0.52
C PHE A 84 -0.28 11.89 0.08
N GLU A 85 -0.57 12.10 -1.21
CA GLU A 85 -0.68 13.43 -1.80
C GLU A 85 -1.81 14.31 -1.25
N ASP A 86 -2.85 13.69 -0.70
CA ASP A 86 -3.96 14.39 -0.04
C ASP A 86 -3.61 14.87 1.39
N GLY A 87 -2.43 14.49 1.90
CA GLY A 87 -1.97 14.79 3.26
C GLY A 87 -2.25 13.68 4.28
N THR A 88 -2.93 12.60 3.87
CA THR A 88 -3.15 11.42 4.72
C THR A 88 -1.83 10.77 5.11
N LYS A 89 -1.70 10.42 6.39
CA LYS A 89 -0.57 9.63 6.88
C LYS A 89 -1.02 8.27 7.37
N LEU A 90 -0.46 7.21 6.83
CA LEU A 90 -0.74 5.84 7.25
C LEU A 90 0.46 5.28 8.00
N TYR A 91 0.28 5.00 9.28
CA TYR A 91 1.24 4.37 10.17
C TYR A 91 0.97 2.87 10.26
N TYR A 92 2.01 2.03 10.22
CA TYR A 92 1.86 0.58 10.26
C TYR A 92 3.05 -0.12 10.94
N SER A 93 2.79 -1.30 11.53
CA SER A 93 3.79 -2.07 12.25
C SER A 93 4.95 -2.57 11.36
N PRO A 94 6.22 -2.43 11.79
CA PRO A 94 7.36 -2.99 11.08
C PRO A 94 7.33 -4.52 11.22
N GLY A 95 6.89 -5.21 10.18
CA GLY A 95 6.56 -6.64 10.20
C GLY A 95 5.27 -6.95 9.46
N LEU A 96 4.41 -5.94 9.26
CA LEU A 96 3.31 -6.03 8.33
C LEU A 96 3.84 -5.92 6.89
N SER A 97 3.60 -6.96 6.09
CA SER A 97 3.86 -6.91 4.65
C SER A 97 2.79 -6.07 3.97
N ILE A 98 3.01 -4.75 3.95
CA ILE A 98 2.10 -3.80 3.32
C ILE A 98 2.56 -3.45 1.90
N SER A 99 1.64 -3.52 0.94
CA SER A 99 1.86 -3.05 -0.43
C SER A 99 0.86 -1.95 -0.76
N VAL A 100 1.23 -1.03 -1.65
CA VAL A 100 0.31 -0.03 -2.19
C VAL A 100 0.09 -0.32 -3.67
N ASP A 101 -1.16 -0.51 -4.04
CA ASP A 101 -1.57 -0.67 -5.44
C ASP A 101 -2.31 0.60 -5.89
N HIS A 102 -1.87 1.15 -7.01
CA HIS A 102 -2.48 2.34 -7.55
C HIS A 102 -3.60 1.94 -8.50
N ALA A 103 -4.85 2.18 -8.11
CA ALA A 103 -5.97 1.94 -9.01
C ALA A 103 -5.83 2.88 -10.22
N THR A 104 -5.58 2.31 -11.40
CA THR A 104 -5.66 3.06 -12.66
C THR A 104 -7.10 3.00 -13.15
N VAL A 105 -7.80 4.12 -13.07
CA VAL A 105 -9.11 4.34 -13.73
C VAL A 105 -9.01 4.35 -15.24
#